data_AF-A0A8T5Y058-F1
#
_entry.id   AF-A0A8T5Y058-F1
#
_cell.length_a   1.000
_cell.length_b   1.000
_cell.length_c   1.000
_cell.angle_alpha   90.00
_cell.angle_beta   90.00
_cell.angle_gamma   90.00
#
_symmetry.space_group_name_H-M   'P 1'
#
loop_
_entity.id
_entity.type
_entity.pdbx_description
1 polymer ?
#
loop_
_entity_poly.entity_id
_entity_poly.type
_entity_poly.pdbx_seq_one_letter_code
_entity_poly.pdbx_strand_id
1 'polypeptide(L)'
;MMNILLVWKKEVLNTIQDKRTLTMMVIVPLILMPVMIGLPFMMHNQFEQVEESEARVHVIGLEQAPELAALLEQDGRIALVGVDDPEQSLVDGQIEALLTLPPDFSEQVAAGRTVSVDIAFEQSHAFQQHPLPPLGPAQQVVRRSC
;
A
#
# COMPACT_ATOMS: atom_id res chain seq x y z
N MET A 1 -21.88 47.84 53.06
CA MET A 1 -20.65 47.52 52.29
C MET A 1 -20.82 46.32 51.34
N MET A 2 -22.00 46.09 50.73
CA MET A 2 -22.26 44.90 49.89
C MET A 2 -22.60 45.23 48.43
N ASN A 3 -22.19 46.41 47.94
CA ASN A 3 -22.51 46.84 46.56
C ASN A 3 -21.33 46.63 45.61
N ILE A 4 -20.10 46.65 46.14
CA ILE A 4 -18.87 46.51 45.34
C ILE A 4 -18.80 45.14 44.67
N LEU A 5 -19.20 44.07 45.38
CA LEU A 5 -19.21 42.69 44.89
C LEU A 5 -20.21 42.50 43.74
N LEU A 6 -21.35 43.19 43.81
CA LEU A 6 -22.41 43.08 42.82
C LEU A 6 -22.02 43.79 41.52
N VAL A 7 -21.40 44.97 41.63
CA VAL A 7 -20.84 45.71 40.49
C VAL A 7 -19.65 44.96 39.88
N TRP A 8 -18.74 44.43 40.69
CA TRP A 8 -17.59 43.67 40.22
C TRP A 8 -17.98 42.40 39.48
N LYS A 9 -18.96 41.65 40.02
CA LYS A 9 -19.53 40.49 39.33
C LYS A 9 -20.19 40.89 38.01
N LYS A 10 -20.87 42.04 37.96
CA LYS A 10 -21.49 42.55 36.74
C LYS A 10 -20.42 42.85 35.68
N GLU A 11 -19.31 43.50 36.04
CA GLU A 11 -18.26 43.84 35.07
C GLU A 11 -17.36 42.69 34.65
N VAL A 12 -17.08 41.73 35.52
CA VAL A 12 -16.40 40.50 35.12
C VAL A 12 -17.27 39.71 34.13
N LEU A 13 -18.57 39.63 34.38
CA LEU A 13 -19.51 38.90 33.52
C LEU A 13 -19.77 39.64 32.20
N ASN A 14 -19.68 40.97 32.20
CA ASN A 14 -19.75 41.82 31.02
C ASN A 14 -18.45 41.75 30.18
N THR A 15 -17.28 41.65 30.83
CA THR A 15 -15.99 41.39 30.16
C THR A 15 -15.97 39.99 29.53
N ILE A 16 -16.55 39.01 30.22
CA ILE A 16 -16.71 37.65 29.69
C ILE A 16 -17.66 37.63 28.49
N GLN A 17 -18.57 38.61 28.28
CA GLN A 17 -19.47 38.65 27.11
C GLN A 17 -18.75 38.86 25.77
N ASP A 18 -17.45 39.18 25.77
CA ASP A 18 -16.57 39.00 24.60
C ASP A 18 -16.25 37.50 24.37
N LYS A 19 -17.26 36.65 24.60
CA LYS A 19 -17.23 35.19 24.55
C LYS A 19 -16.80 34.71 23.20
N ARG A 20 -17.14 35.41 22.12
CA ARG A 20 -16.86 34.90 20.77
C ARG A 20 -15.35 34.72 20.58
N THR A 21 -14.55 35.69 20.99
CA THR A 21 -13.10 35.64 20.85
C THR A 21 -12.48 34.64 21.84
N LEU A 22 -12.89 34.69 23.11
CA LEU A 22 -12.33 33.85 24.17
C LEU A 22 -12.76 32.38 24.06
N THR A 23 -14.00 32.14 23.58
CA THR A 23 -14.53 30.80 23.29
C THR A 23 -13.89 30.24 22.05
N MET A 24 -13.66 31.03 20.99
CA MET A 24 -12.91 30.56 19.83
C MET A 24 -11.47 30.21 20.22
N MET A 25 -10.81 31.01 21.05
CA MET A 25 -9.44 30.75 21.48
C MET A 25 -9.28 29.48 22.34
N VAL A 26 -10.36 28.97 22.95
CA VAL A 26 -10.37 27.71 23.73
C VAL A 26 -10.96 26.54 22.95
N ILE A 27 -12.13 26.73 22.32
CA ILE A 27 -12.84 25.69 21.57
C ILE A 27 -12.12 25.35 20.25
N VAL A 28 -11.57 26.35 19.54
CA VAL A 28 -10.86 26.08 18.27
C VAL A 28 -9.67 25.16 18.50
N PRO A 29 -8.71 25.43 19.40
CA PRO A 29 -7.61 24.47 19.60
C PRO A 29 -8.08 23.13 20.16
N LEU A 30 -9.13 23.11 20.99
CA LEU A 30 -9.71 21.88 21.53
C LEU A 30 -10.35 21.00 20.46
N ILE A 31 -10.93 21.57 19.40
CA ILE A 31 -11.53 20.84 18.27
C ILE A 31 -10.52 20.60 17.15
N LEU A 32 -9.64 21.56 16.87
CA LEU A 32 -8.64 21.48 15.82
C LEU A 32 -7.68 20.30 16.05
N MET A 33 -7.20 20.11 17.29
CA MET A 33 -6.33 18.99 17.64
C MET A 33 -6.93 17.61 17.33
N PRO A 34 -8.13 17.24 17.85
CA PRO A 34 -8.72 15.93 17.57
C PRO A 34 -9.12 15.79 16.10
N VAL A 35 -9.45 16.87 15.38
CA VAL A 35 -9.73 16.80 13.95
C VAL A 35 -8.46 16.50 13.15
N MET A 36 -7.35 17.18 13.47
CA MET A 36 -6.05 16.97 12.81
C MET A 36 -5.51 15.56 13.04
N ILE A 37 -5.78 14.94 14.18
CA ILE A 37 -5.32 13.57 14.50
C ILE A 37 -6.35 12.51 14.05
N GLY A 38 -7.65 12.78 14.20
CA GLY A 38 -8.71 11.81 13.95
C GLY A 38 -9.05 11.58 12.48
N LEU A 39 -8.95 12.62 11.64
CA LEU A 39 -9.22 12.47 10.19
C LEU A 39 -8.22 11.54 9.50
N PRO A 40 -6.88 11.69 9.69
CA PRO A 40 -5.92 10.76 9.11
C PRO A 40 -6.07 9.35 9.65
N PHE A 41 -6.40 9.18 10.94
CA PHE A 41 -6.58 7.87 11.56
C PHE A 41 -7.73 7.08 10.92
N MET A 42 -8.87 7.73 10.62
CA MET A 42 -9.97 7.08 9.88
C MET A 42 -9.59 6.73 8.44
N MET A 43 -8.75 7.54 7.79
CA MET A 43 -8.24 7.23 6.47
C MET A 43 -7.23 6.08 6.50
N HIS A 44 -6.36 6.03 7.51
CA HIS A 44 -5.33 5.00 7.64
C HIS A 44 -5.91 3.59 7.79
N ASN A 45 -6.99 3.42 8.55
CA ASN A 45 -7.69 2.14 8.63
C ASN A 45 -8.20 1.61 7.27
N GLN A 46 -8.37 2.47 6.27
CA GLN A 46 -8.68 2.02 4.90
C GLN A 46 -7.42 1.71 4.09
N PHE A 47 -6.29 2.36 4.37
CA PHE A 47 -5.01 2.11 3.70
C PHE A 47 -4.30 0.86 4.24
N GLU A 48 -4.35 0.58 5.55
CA GLU A 48 -3.76 -0.64 6.13
C GLU A 48 -4.40 -1.92 5.54
N GLN A 49 -5.70 -1.89 5.24
CA GLN A 49 -6.38 -3.02 4.58
C GLN A 49 -5.89 -3.27 3.14
N VAL A 50 -5.26 -2.29 2.51
CA VAL A 50 -4.65 -2.41 1.17
C VAL A 50 -3.20 -2.87 1.26
N GLU A 51 -2.50 -2.56 2.36
CA GLU A 51 -1.12 -3.06 2.59
C GLU A 51 -1.11 -4.51 3.10
N GLU A 52 -2.16 -4.96 3.80
CA GLU A 52 -2.30 -6.35 4.27
C GLU A 52 -3.02 -7.28 3.29
N SER A 53 -3.50 -6.79 2.14
CA SER A 53 -4.14 -7.67 1.17
C SER A 53 -3.10 -8.50 0.43
N GLU A 54 -3.27 -9.83 0.44
CA GLU A 54 -2.42 -10.76 -0.32
C GLU A 54 -2.46 -10.39 -1.82
N ALA A 55 -1.29 -10.19 -2.42
CA ALA A 55 -1.17 -9.90 -3.84
C ALA A 55 -1.60 -11.14 -4.65
N ARG A 56 -2.66 -11.01 -5.45
CA ARG A 56 -3.19 -12.10 -6.27
C ARG A 56 -2.33 -12.29 -7.51
N VAL A 57 -1.58 -13.39 -7.58
CA VAL A 57 -0.64 -13.68 -8.66
C VAL A 57 -1.02 -14.97 -9.36
N HIS A 58 -1.10 -14.95 -10.69
CA HIS A 58 -1.19 -16.17 -11.48
C HIS A 58 0.19 -16.57 -12.01
N VAL A 59 0.48 -17.86 -11.97
CA VAL A 59 1.76 -18.42 -12.41
C VAL A 59 1.55 -19.48 -13.48
N ILE A 60 2.02 -19.20 -14.69
CA ILE A 60 2.02 -20.15 -15.81
C ILE A 60 3.23 -21.07 -15.68
N GLY A 61 2.98 -22.38 -15.73
CA GLY A 61 4.04 -23.39 -15.61
C GLY A 61 4.40 -23.75 -14.17
N LEU A 62 3.54 -23.44 -13.19
CA LEU A 62 3.75 -23.77 -11.78
C LEU A 62 4.00 -25.27 -11.53
N GLU A 63 3.43 -26.15 -12.36
CA GLU A 63 3.65 -27.60 -12.33
C GLU A 63 5.13 -28.01 -12.45
N GLN A 64 5.95 -27.18 -13.08
CA GLN A 64 7.38 -27.43 -13.29
C GLN A 64 8.25 -27.01 -12.09
N ALA A 65 7.67 -26.25 -11.14
CA ALA A 65 8.39 -25.66 -10.02
C ALA A 65 7.56 -25.75 -8.71
N PRO A 66 7.29 -26.96 -8.20
CA PRO A 66 6.53 -27.13 -6.95
C PRO A 66 7.24 -26.51 -5.74
N GLU A 67 8.57 -26.41 -5.75
CA GLU A 67 9.34 -25.73 -4.71
C GLU A 67 9.09 -24.21 -4.71
N LEU A 68 8.93 -23.61 -5.89
CA LEU A 68 8.58 -22.19 -6.01
C LEU A 68 7.16 -21.93 -5.51
N ALA A 69 6.21 -22.82 -5.81
CA ALA A 69 4.85 -22.75 -5.28
C ALA A 69 4.86 -22.74 -3.73
N ALA A 70 5.56 -23.69 -3.13
CA ALA A 70 5.68 -23.78 -1.68
C ALA A 70 6.34 -22.55 -1.05
N LEU A 71 7.35 -21.98 -1.70
CA LEU A 71 8.02 -20.76 -1.24
C LEU A 71 7.09 -19.54 -1.29
N LEU A 72 6.30 -19.40 -2.36
CA LEU A 72 5.36 -18.31 -2.54
C LEU A 72 4.19 -18.40 -1.54
N GLU A 73 3.67 -19.60 -1.30
CA GLU A 73 2.64 -19.84 -0.27
C GLU A 73 3.17 -19.57 1.15
N GLN A 74 4.45 -19.86 1.42
CA GLN A 74 5.06 -19.64 2.73
C GLN A 74 5.28 -18.16 3.05
N ASP A 75 5.46 -17.31 2.04
CA ASP A 75 5.66 -15.86 2.23
C ASP A 75 4.39 -15.16 2.76
N GLY A 76 3.20 -15.74 2.55
CA GLY A 76 1.93 -15.28 3.13
C GLY A 76 1.44 -13.92 2.63
N ARG A 77 2.19 -13.26 1.75
CA ARG A 77 1.85 -11.98 1.11
C ARG A 77 1.36 -12.15 -0.33
N ILE A 78 1.45 -13.37 -0.87
CA ILE A 78 1.17 -13.70 -2.26
C ILE A 78 0.14 -14.83 -2.29
N ALA A 79 -1.00 -14.57 -2.92
CA ALA A 79 -2.04 -15.56 -3.17
C ALA A 79 -1.91 -16.10 -4.59
N LEU A 80 -1.58 -17.39 -4.72
CA LEU A 80 -1.55 -18.08 -6.01
C LEU A 80 -2.99 -18.38 -6.46
N VAL A 81 -3.42 -17.77 -7.56
CA VAL A 81 -4.76 -17.98 -8.12
C VAL A 81 -4.66 -18.64 -9.50
N GLY A 82 -5.43 -19.71 -9.71
CA GLY A 82 -5.59 -20.33 -11.02
C GLY A 82 -6.70 -19.63 -11.80
N VAL A 83 -6.39 -19.11 -12.99
CA VAL A 83 -7.36 -18.48 -13.90
C VAL A 83 -7.30 -19.14 -15.27
N ASP A 84 -8.44 -19.20 -15.96
CA ASP A 84 -8.56 -19.84 -17.28
C ASP A 84 -7.94 -18.97 -18.39
N ASP A 85 -8.14 -17.65 -18.33
CA ASP A 85 -7.57 -16.67 -19.27
C ASP A 85 -6.71 -15.65 -18.50
N PRO A 86 -5.38 -15.83 -18.46
CA PRO A 86 -4.48 -15.01 -17.66
C PRO A 86 -4.37 -13.57 -18.17
N GLU A 87 -4.50 -13.34 -19.48
CA GLU A 87 -4.38 -11.99 -20.05
C GLU A 87 -5.63 -11.17 -19.76
N GLN A 88 -6.83 -11.74 -19.97
CA GLN A 88 -8.08 -11.07 -19.62
C GLN A 88 -8.19 -10.83 -18.11
N SER A 89 -7.77 -11.81 -17.29
CA SER A 89 -7.84 -11.70 -15.83
C SER A 89 -6.94 -10.59 -15.26
N LEU A 90 -5.82 -10.28 -15.95
CA LEU A 90 -4.94 -9.17 -15.59
C LEU A 90 -5.61 -7.82 -15.88
N VAL A 91 -6.28 -7.71 -17.03
CA VAL A 91 -7.02 -6.50 -17.44
C VAL A 91 -8.26 -6.26 -16.57
N ASP A 92 -8.97 -7.33 -16.22
CA ASP A 92 -10.17 -7.30 -15.38
C ASP A 92 -9.84 -7.09 -13.88
N GLY A 93 -8.56 -7.02 -13.51
CA GLY A 93 -8.10 -6.83 -12.13
C GLY A 93 -8.34 -8.02 -11.20
N GLN A 94 -8.67 -9.19 -11.75
CA GLN A 94 -8.82 -10.43 -10.99
C GLN A 94 -7.46 -10.90 -10.45
N ILE A 95 -6.38 -10.66 -11.21
CA ILE A 95 -4.99 -10.87 -10.80
C ILE A 95 -4.22 -9.55 -10.93
N GLU A 96 -3.23 -9.37 -10.06
CA GLU A 96 -2.39 -8.16 -10.02
C GLU A 96 -1.06 -8.36 -10.75
N ALA A 97 -0.64 -9.63 -10.91
CA ALA A 97 0.57 -9.99 -11.63
C ALA A 97 0.43 -11.35 -12.33
N LEU A 98 1.12 -11.47 -13.46
CA LEU A 98 1.27 -12.69 -14.22
C LEU A 98 2.75 -13.08 -14.28
N LEU A 99 3.08 -14.24 -13.74
CA LEU A 99 4.41 -14.83 -13.79
C LEU A 99 4.45 -15.94 -14.82
N THR A 100 5.39 -15.89 -15.77
CA THR A 100 5.55 -16.94 -16.79
C THR A 100 6.89 -17.64 -16.58
N LEU A 101 6.86 -18.93 -16.24
CA LEU A 101 8.06 -19.74 -16.13
C LEU A 101 8.46 -20.30 -17.50
N PRO A 102 9.76 -20.27 -17.86
CA PRO A 102 10.24 -20.95 -19.03
C PRO A 102 10.19 -22.47 -18.84
N PRO A 103 9.98 -23.26 -19.92
CA PRO A 103 9.85 -24.72 -19.85
C PRO A 103 11.08 -25.43 -19.26
N ASP A 104 12.26 -24.81 -19.37
CA ASP A 104 13.53 -25.35 -18.87
C ASP A 104 13.84 -24.92 -17.42
N PHE A 105 12.87 -24.32 -16.70
CA PHE A 105 13.09 -23.75 -15.36
C PHE A 105 13.61 -24.78 -14.36
N SER A 106 12.95 -25.94 -14.28
CA SER A 106 13.31 -27.01 -13.33
C SER A 106 14.74 -27.53 -13.55
N GLU A 107 15.12 -27.73 -14.81
CA GLU A 107 16.45 -28.22 -15.17
C GLU A 107 17.55 -27.19 -14.89
N GLN A 108 17.27 -25.90 -15.16
CA GLN A 108 18.24 -24.85 -14.93
C GLN A 108 18.45 -24.55 -13.44
N VAL A 109 17.38 -24.58 -12.63
CA VAL A 109 17.46 -24.43 -11.17
C VAL A 109 18.18 -25.63 -10.55
N ALA A 110 17.87 -26.85 -10.98
CA ALA A 110 18.56 -28.06 -10.54
C ALA A 110 20.06 -28.06 -10.94
N ALA A 111 20.40 -27.44 -12.07
CA ALA A 111 21.77 -27.23 -12.51
C ALA A 111 22.48 -26.05 -11.82
N GLY A 112 21.84 -25.36 -10.87
CA GLY A 112 22.38 -24.21 -10.14
C GLY A 112 22.59 -22.96 -10.99
N ARG A 113 21.88 -22.83 -12.11
CA ARG A 113 21.97 -21.70 -13.04
C ARG A 113 20.89 -20.65 -12.75
N THR A 114 21.21 -19.39 -12.96
CA THR A 114 20.24 -18.28 -12.85
C THR A 114 19.26 -18.33 -14.02
N VAL A 115 17.96 -18.33 -13.73
CA VAL A 115 16.89 -18.35 -14.74
C VAL A 115 16.24 -16.98 -14.84
N SER A 116 16.04 -16.49 -16.06
CA SER A 116 15.24 -15.29 -16.32
C SER A 116 13.76 -15.65 -16.23
N VAL A 117 13.01 -14.90 -15.41
CA VAL A 117 11.56 -15.04 -15.28
C VAL A 117 10.92 -13.77 -15.81
N ASP A 118 9.96 -13.93 -16.72
CA ASP A 118 9.19 -12.81 -17.26
C ASP A 118 8.01 -12.54 -16.33
N ILE A 119 7.88 -11.27 -15.94
CA ILE A 119 6.80 -10.82 -15.06
C ILE A 119 6.03 -9.71 -15.78
N ALA A 120 4.74 -9.97 -16.04
CA ALA A 120 3.81 -9.00 -16.59
C ALA A 120 2.93 -8.43 -15.46
N PHE A 121 2.85 -7.11 -15.41
CA PHE A 121 2.03 -6.37 -14.44
C PHE A 121 1.22 -5.30 -15.18
N GLU A 122 -0.03 -5.12 -14.80
CA GLU A 122 -0.86 -4.02 -15.29
C GLU A 122 -0.38 -2.71 -14.64
N GLN A 123 0.10 -1.75 -15.44
CA GLN A 123 0.61 -0.47 -14.91
C GLN A 123 -0.51 0.48 -14.49
N SER A 124 -1.22 0.18 -13.40
CA SER A 124 -2.22 1.07 -12.80
C SER A 124 -1.59 1.97 -11.72
N HIS A 125 -0.86 2.99 -12.16
CA HIS A 125 -0.50 4.28 -11.50
C HIS A 125 0.03 4.34 -10.04
N ALA A 126 -0.04 3.31 -9.19
CA ALA A 126 0.34 3.38 -7.77
C ALA A 126 1.81 2.97 -7.50
N PHE A 127 2.49 2.32 -8.45
CA PHE A 127 3.85 1.78 -8.26
C PHE A 127 4.98 2.82 -8.39
N GLN A 128 4.68 4.11 -8.63
CA GLN A 128 5.71 5.14 -8.80
C GLN A 128 6.44 5.55 -7.49
N GLN A 129 6.03 5.08 -6.31
CA GLN A 129 6.56 5.59 -5.04
C GLN A 129 7.57 4.69 -4.33
N HIS A 130 7.84 3.47 -4.80
CA HIS A 130 8.89 2.63 -4.22
C HIS A 130 9.93 2.24 -5.30
N PRO A 131 11.10 2.91 -5.35
CA PRO A 131 12.15 2.53 -6.27
C PRO A 131 12.67 1.14 -5.89
N LEU A 132 12.53 0.18 -6.81
CA LEU A 132 13.21 -1.11 -6.68
C LEU A 132 14.73 -0.86 -6.55
N PRO A 133 15.42 -1.55 -5.63
CA PRO A 133 16.88 -1.51 -5.59
C PRO A 133 17.43 -1.98 -6.94
N PRO A 134 18.51 -1.36 -7.47
CA PRO A 134 19.04 -1.72 -8.77
C PRO A 134 19.47 -3.19 -8.76
N LEU A 135 18.74 -4.01 -9.51
CA LEU A 135 19.21 -5.36 -9.87
C LEU A 135 20.51 -5.18 -10.65
N GLY A 136 21.57 -5.84 -10.17
CA GLY A 136 22.90 -5.80 -10.78
C GLY A 136 22.89 -6.21 -12.25
N PRO A 137 23.96 -5.91 -13.01
CA PRO A 137 23.96 -6.01 -14.46
C PRO A 137 23.88 -7.47 -14.94
N ALA A 138 22.68 -7.94 -15.29
CA ALA A 138 22.48 -9.17 -16.05
C ALA A 138 22.70 -8.86 -17.54
N GLN A 139 23.74 -9.48 -18.09
CA GLN A 139 24.33 -9.17 -19.38
C GLN A 139 23.39 -9.51 -20.55
N GLN A 140 23.01 -8.47 -21.29
CA GLN A 140 22.36 -8.56 -22.59
C GLN A 140 23.38 -9.04 -23.64
N VAL A 141 23.48 -10.36 -23.85
CA VAL A 141 24.27 -10.92 -24.96
C VAL A 141 23.45 -10.79 -26.25
N VAL A 142 23.50 -9.60 -26.86
CA VAL A 142 23.04 -9.38 -28.24
C VAL A 142 24.08 -9.98 -29.19
N ARG A 143 23.84 -11.20 -29.68
CA ARG A 143 24.54 -11.69 -30.88
C ARG A 143 23.97 -10.97 -32.10
N ARG A 144 24.76 -10.06 -32.68
CA ARG A 144 24.57 -9.63 -34.07
C ARG A 144 25.16 -10.71 -34.98
N SER A 145 24.32 -11.26 -35.86
CA SER A 145 24.78 -11.95 -37.05
C SER A 145 25.21 -10.90 -38.08
N CYS A 146 26.43 -11.04 -38.59
CA CYS A 146 26.81 -10.50 -39.90
C CYS A 146 26.16 -11.33 -41.01
#